data_AF-A0AAV3NK79-F1
#
_entry.id   AF-A0AAV3NK79-F1
#
_cell.length_a   1.000
_cell.length_b   1.000
_cell.length_c   1.000
_cell.angle_alpha   90.00
_cell.angle_beta   90.00
_cell.angle_gamma   90.00
#
_symmetry.space_group_name_H-M   'P 1'
#
loop_
_entity.id
_entity.type
_entity.pdbx_description
1 polymer ?
#
loop_
_entity_poly.entity_id
_entity_poly.type
_entity_poly.pdbx_seq_one_letter_code
_entity_poly.pdbx_strand_id
1 'polypeptide(L)'
;MKIRTIQPGAMTWDLNEDEMKKALEAELRKIALNTKAVNLLHNAIYKEEYARIKSCKTAKEIWDMLETAHVGNNQVNHTRIRLLAKEYQKFE
;
A
#
# COMPACT_ATOMS: atom_id res chain seq x y z
N MET A 1 -19.11 54.31 21.45
CA MET A 1 -19.25 53.46 20.25
C MET A 1 -18.28 52.28 20.40
N LYS A 2 -18.78 51.05 20.54
CA LYS A 2 -17.93 49.85 20.60
C LYS A 2 -17.79 49.30 19.18
N ILE A 3 -16.65 49.55 18.55
CA ILE A 3 -16.31 48.87 17.30
C ILE A 3 -16.00 47.42 17.70
N ARG A 4 -16.91 46.49 17.42
CA ARG A 4 -16.62 45.06 17.52
C ARG A 4 -15.64 44.73 16.40
N THR A 5 -14.38 44.53 16.75
CA THR A 5 -13.42 43.90 15.86
C THR A 5 -13.87 42.46 15.62
N ILE A 6 -14.34 42.17 14.42
CA ILE A 6 -14.50 40.78 13.96
C ILE A 6 -13.07 40.30 13.69
N GLN A 7 -12.58 39.36 14.51
CA GLN A 7 -11.31 38.69 14.17
C GLN A 7 -11.57 37.81 12.95
N PRO A 8 -10.90 38.07 11.81
CA PRO A 8 -11.05 37.24 10.63
C PRO A 8 -10.43 35.87 10.92
N GLY A 9 -11.28 34.84 10.95
CA GLY A 9 -10.95 33.50 10.47
C GLY A 9 -9.55 32.99 10.74
N ALA A 10 -9.11 33.04 12.01
CA ALA A 10 -7.96 32.27 12.44
C ALA A 10 -8.38 30.80 12.45
N MET A 11 -8.36 30.17 11.27
CA MET A 11 -8.18 28.74 11.14
C MET A 11 -6.76 28.47 11.64
N THR A 12 -6.60 28.53 12.96
CA THR A 12 -5.36 28.19 13.63
C THR A 12 -5.18 26.69 13.42
N TRP A 13 -4.18 26.34 12.62
CA TRP A 13 -3.61 25.01 12.63
C TRP A 13 -2.88 24.85 13.96
N ASP A 14 -3.62 24.72 15.06
CA ASP A 14 -3.08 24.47 16.40
C ASP A 14 -2.61 23.02 16.51
N LEU A 15 -1.80 22.55 15.57
CA LEU A 15 -0.92 21.41 15.84
C LEU A 15 0.19 21.95 16.72
N ASN A 16 0.22 21.51 17.98
CA ASN A 16 1.32 21.88 18.84
C ASN A 16 2.64 21.33 18.25
N GLU A 17 3.75 22.02 18.52
CA GLU A 17 5.05 21.66 17.94
C GLU A 17 5.42 20.19 18.19
N ASP A 18 4.98 19.65 19.32
CA ASP A 18 5.19 18.26 19.71
C ASP A 18 4.37 17.27 18.86
N GLU A 19 3.13 17.60 18.50
CA GLU A 19 2.28 16.83 17.59
C GLU A 19 2.86 16.82 16.18
N MET A 20 3.36 17.97 15.71
CA MET A 20 4.00 18.06 14.39
C MET A 20 5.30 17.23 14.35
N LYS A 21 6.13 17.31 15.40
CA LYS A 21 7.33 16.47 15.55
C LYS A 21 6.98 14.98 15.58
N LYS A 22 5.96 14.60 16.34
CA LYS A 22 5.50 13.21 16.45
C LYS A 22 4.97 12.67 15.11
N ALA A 23 4.21 13.46 14.37
CA ALA A 23 3.72 13.09 13.04
C ALA A 23 4.88 12.93 12.04
N LEU A 24 5.84 13.84 12.06
CA LEU A 24 7.05 13.75 11.23
C LEU A 24 7.86 12.49 11.55
N GLU A 25 8.09 12.20 12.83
CA GLU A 25 8.78 10.98 13.25
C GLU A 25 8.05 9.71 12.79
N ALA A 26 6.72 9.69 12.87
CA ALA A 26 5.91 8.57 12.42
C ALA A 26 6.08 8.35 10.89
N GLU A 27 6.04 9.42 10.10
CA GLU A 27 6.26 9.33 8.65
C GLU A 27 7.69 8.89 8.31
N LEU A 28 8.71 9.41 9.00
CA LEU A 28 10.09 8.95 8.83
C LEU A 28 10.26 7.47 9.14
N ARG A 29 9.63 6.99 10.22
CA ARG A 29 9.62 5.55 10.57
C ARG A 29 8.95 4.71 9.48
N LYS A 30 7.82 5.17 8.95
CA LYS A 30 7.10 4.49 7.86
C LYS A 30 7.96 4.39 6.59
N ILE A 31 8.64 5.48 6.22
CA ILE A 31 9.57 5.48 5.08
C ILE A 31 10.71 4.48 5.33
N ALA A 32 11.33 4.51 6.50
CA ALA A 32 12.43 3.61 6.85
C ALA A 32 12.01 2.13 6.79
N LEU A 33 10.81 1.80 7.29
CA LEU A 33 10.25 0.45 7.22
C LEU A 33 9.96 0.04 5.76
N ASN A 34 9.40 0.93 4.94
CA ASN A 34 9.17 0.65 3.53
C ASN A 34 10.49 0.40 2.80
N THR A 35 11.51 1.23 2.99
CA THR A 35 12.84 1.03 2.39
C THR A 35 13.44 -0.31 2.80
N LYS A 36 13.36 -0.67 4.10
CA LYS A 36 13.84 -1.96 4.58
C LYS A 36 13.10 -3.13 3.93
N ALA A 37 11.78 -3.04 3.82
CA ALA A 37 10.96 -4.08 3.19
C ALA A 37 11.25 -4.21 1.69
N VAL A 38 11.38 -3.10 0.95
CA VAL A 38 11.79 -3.11 -0.46
C VAL A 38 13.13 -3.82 -0.65
N ASN A 39 14.13 -3.51 0.18
CA ASN A 39 15.43 -4.16 0.10
C ASN A 39 15.36 -5.67 0.36
N LEU A 40 14.56 -6.10 1.35
CA LEU A 40 14.35 -7.52 1.62
C LEU A 40 13.68 -8.22 0.43
N LEU A 41 12.65 -7.61 -0.16
CA LEU A 41 11.96 -8.17 -1.31
C LEU A 41 12.87 -8.27 -2.53
N HIS A 42 13.69 -7.23 -2.81
CA HIS A 42 14.68 -7.27 -3.90
C HIS A 42 15.71 -8.39 -3.75
N ASN A 43 16.10 -8.73 -2.51
CA ASN A 43 17.02 -9.85 -2.26
C ASN A 43 16.34 -11.23 -2.38
N ALA A 44 15.03 -11.30 -2.26
CA ALA A 44 14.28 -12.57 -2.25
C ALA A 44 13.84 -13.03 -3.65
N ILE A 45 13.84 -12.13 -4.64
CA ILE A 45 13.30 -12.40 -5.98
C ILE A 45 14.36 -12.85 -6.99
N TYR A 46 13.93 -13.64 -7.98
CA TYR A 46 14.81 -14.07 -9.07
C TYR A 46 15.00 -12.98 -10.13
N LYS A 47 16.04 -13.11 -10.96
CA LYS A 47 16.41 -12.11 -11.98
C LYS A 47 15.27 -11.87 -12.99
N GLU A 48 14.51 -12.90 -13.29
CA GLU A 48 13.38 -12.89 -14.22
C GLU A 48 12.19 -12.09 -13.67
N GLU A 49 12.04 -12.08 -12.35
CA GLU A 49 10.96 -11.38 -11.64
C GLU A 49 11.31 -9.91 -11.40
N TYR A 50 12.60 -9.60 -11.29
CA TYR A 50 13.09 -8.22 -11.18
C TYR A 50 12.59 -7.33 -12.32
N ALA A 51 12.57 -7.86 -13.55
CA ALA A 51 12.09 -7.12 -14.72
C ALA A 51 10.63 -6.66 -14.60
N ARG A 52 9.81 -7.40 -13.84
CA ARG A 52 8.39 -7.12 -13.60
C ARG A 52 8.18 -6.13 -12.46
N ILE A 53 9.01 -6.19 -11.42
CA ILE A 53 8.86 -5.32 -10.25
C ILE A 53 9.66 -4.01 -10.32
N LYS A 54 10.55 -3.84 -11.31
CA LYS A 54 11.45 -2.67 -11.42
C LYS A 54 10.77 -1.29 -11.38
N SER A 55 9.48 -1.21 -11.73
CA SER A 55 8.71 0.04 -11.71
C SER A 55 7.97 0.28 -10.39
N CYS A 56 7.97 -0.68 -9.47
CA CYS A 56 7.33 -0.56 -8.17
C CYS A 56 8.19 0.31 -7.24
N LYS A 57 7.55 1.21 -6.50
CA LYS A 57 8.22 2.17 -5.61
C LYS A 57 8.05 1.81 -4.13
N THR A 58 7.02 1.04 -3.81
CA THR A 58 6.69 0.65 -2.45
C THR A 58 6.78 -0.86 -2.27
N ALA A 59 7.04 -1.30 -1.04
CA ALA A 59 7.05 -2.72 -0.70
C ALA A 59 5.68 -3.38 -0.97
N LYS A 60 4.58 -2.61 -0.81
CA LYS A 60 3.23 -3.09 -1.08
C LYS A 60 3.00 -3.37 -2.56
N GLU A 61 3.42 -2.47 -3.45
CA GLU A 61 3.34 -2.70 -4.90
C GLU A 61 4.15 -3.92 -5.35
N ILE A 62 5.36 -4.09 -4.80
CA ILE A 62 6.20 -5.26 -5.08
C ILE A 62 5.49 -6.54 -4.61
N TRP A 63 4.97 -6.53 -3.37
CA TRP A 63 4.25 -7.67 -2.80
C TRP A 63 3.01 -8.06 -3.62
N ASP A 64 2.18 -7.08 -4.00
CA ASP A 64 0.94 -7.33 -4.74
C ASP A 64 1.22 -7.88 -6.15
N MET A 65 2.31 -7.44 -6.77
CA MET A 65 2.77 -7.98 -8.06
C MET A 65 3.23 -9.44 -7.91
N LEU A 66 4.02 -9.75 -6.88
CA LEU A 66 4.50 -11.11 -6.62
C LEU A 66 3.32 -12.05 -6.28
N GLU A 67 2.40 -11.61 -5.44
CA GLU A 67 1.18 -12.34 -5.12
C GLU A 67 0.38 -12.65 -6.39
N THR A 68 0.15 -11.65 -7.25
CA THR A 68 -0.55 -11.84 -8.52
C THR A 68 0.20 -12.78 -9.47
N ALA A 69 1.54 -12.72 -9.50
CA ALA A 69 2.34 -13.54 -10.41
C ALA A 69 2.40 -15.02 -9.99
N HIS A 70 2.45 -15.31 -8.68
CA HIS A 70 2.59 -16.67 -8.17
C HIS A 70 1.25 -17.34 -7.86
N VAL A 71 0.32 -16.61 -7.25
CA VAL A 71 -0.99 -17.14 -6.86
C VAL A 71 -2.00 -16.97 -8.00
N GLY A 72 -1.73 -16.06 -8.94
CA GLY A 72 -2.68 -15.65 -9.97
C GLY A 72 -3.57 -14.51 -9.49
N ASN A 73 -4.33 -13.91 -10.41
CA ASN A 73 -5.29 -12.87 -10.03
C ASN A 73 -6.55 -13.51 -9.41
N ASN A 74 -7.16 -12.84 -8.43
CA ASN A 74 -8.35 -13.35 -7.72
C ASN A 74 -9.51 -13.71 -8.66
N GLN A 75 -9.74 -12.94 -9.72
CA GLN A 75 -10.77 -13.20 -10.73
C GLN A 75 -10.49 -14.46 -11.57
N VAL A 76 -9.24 -14.72 -11.93
CA VAL A 76 -8.82 -15.93 -12.65
C VAL A 76 -8.98 -17.15 -11.74
N ASN A 77 -8.59 -17.04 -10.48
CA ASN A 77 -8.79 -18.11 -9.49
C ASN A 77 -10.27 -18.41 -9.25
N HIS A 78 -11.10 -17.38 -9.06
CA HIS A 78 -12.56 -17.55 -8.94
C HIS A 78 -13.17 -18.19 -10.19
N THR A 79 -12.72 -17.79 -11.38
CA THR A 79 -13.20 -18.36 -12.64
C THR A 79 -12.80 -19.83 -12.76
N ARG A 80 -11.57 -20.19 -12.39
CA ARG A 80 -11.07 -21.57 -12.40
C ARG A 80 -11.85 -22.46 -11.43
N ILE A 81 -12.10 -21.97 -10.20
CA ILE A 81 -12.92 -22.68 -9.21
C ILE A 81 -14.34 -22.91 -9.74
N ARG A 82 -14.98 -21.87 -10.29
CA ARG A 82 -16.33 -21.98 -10.86
C ARG A 82 -16.39 -22.96 -12.03
N LEU A 83 -15.38 -22.97 -12.89
CA LEU A 83 -15.30 -23.92 -14.01
C LEU A 83 -15.16 -25.35 -13.50
N LEU A 84 -14.24 -25.60 -12.57
CA LEU A 84 -14.04 -26.91 -11.95
C LEU A 84 -15.30 -27.39 -11.21
N ALA A 85 -16.00 -26.51 -10.49
CA ALA A 85 -17.27 -26.85 -9.84
C ALA A 85 -18.35 -27.25 -10.86
N LYS A 86 -18.45 -26.54 -11.99
CA LYS A 86 -19.37 -26.90 -13.08
C LYS A 86 -18.99 -28.22 -13.75
N GLU A 87 -17.70 -28.51 -13.91
CA GLU A 87 -17.23 -29.78 -14.44
C GLU A 87 -17.51 -30.93 -13.47
N TYR A 88 -17.28 -30.73 -12.17
CA TYR A 88 -17.58 -31.69 -11.13
C TYR A 88 -19.07 -32.07 -11.10
N GLN A 89 -19.97 -31.09 -11.20
CA GLN A 89 -21.42 -31.31 -11.27
C GLN A 89 -21.87 -32.17 -12.47
N LYS A 90 -21.05 -32.32 -13.51
CA LYS A 90 -21.38 -33.19 -14.66
C LYS A 90 -21.11 -34.67 -14.39
N PHE A 91 -20.43 -34.99 -13.28
CA PHE A 91 -20.14 -36.35 -12.86
C PHE A 91 -21.13 -36.89 -11.81
N GLU A 92 -22.10 -36.08 -11.38
CA GLU A 92 -23.30 -36.48 -10.62
C GLU A 92 -24.49 -36.68 -11.58
#